data_AF-A0A7J8XB20-F1
#
_entry.id   AF-A0A7J8XB20-F1
#
_cell.length_a   1.000
_cell.length_b   1.000
_cell.length_c   1.000
_cell.angle_alpha   90.00
_cell.angle_beta   90.00
_cell.angle_gamma   90.00
#
_symmetry.space_group_name_H-M   'P 1'
#
loop_
_entity.id
_entity.type
_entity.pdbx_description
1 polymer ?
#
loop_
_entity_poly.entity_id
_entity_poly.type
_entity_poly.pdbx_seq_one_letter_code
_entity_poly.pdbx_strand_id
1 'polypeptide(L)' 'MSPAELLKFFSFFLWKNVPQGAATTCYVALHPRLNGVTGKYFADCNEMKPSSYARNESLARELWEFSNKLINSVSVP' A
#
# COMPACT_ATOMS: atom_id res chain seq x y z
N MET A 1 26.05 25.68 -6.91
CA MET A 1 25.00 24.65 -6.76
C MET A 1 23.85 25.04 -7.68
N SER A 2 23.50 24.20 -8.64
CA SER A 2 22.41 24.48 -9.58
C SER A 2 21.05 24.48 -8.84
N PRO A 3 19.99 25.09 -9.41
CA PRO A 3 18.65 25.07 -8.82
C PRO A 3 18.15 23.64 -8.51
N ALA A 4 18.50 22.67 -9.36
CA ALA A 4 18.14 21.26 -9.17
C ALA A 4 18.90 20.60 -8.00
N GLU A 5 20.14 20.99 -7.75
CA GLU A 5 20.94 20.48 -6.62
C GLU A 5 20.44 21.03 -5.28
N LEU A 6 20.03 22.31 -5.25
CA LEU A 6 19.37 22.89 -4.07
C LEU A 6 18.05 22.17 -3.78
N LEU A 7 17.23 21.94 -4.80
CA LEU A 7 15.94 21.24 -4.64
C LEU A 7 16.13 19.82 -4.08
N LYS A 8 17.14 19.08 -4.57
CA LYS A 8 17.50 17.75 -4.06
C LYS A 8 17.98 17.79 -2.61
N PHE A 9 18.84 18.75 -2.26
CA PHE A 9 19.37 18.88 -0.90
C PHE A 9 18.27 19.18 0.13
N PHE A 10 17.35 20.09 -0.19
CA PHE A 10 16.23 20.41 0.69
C PHE A 10 15.15 19.32 0.72
N SER A 11 14.94 18.60 -0.38
CA SER A 11 13.97 17.52 -0.45
C SER A 11 14.34 16.33 0.46
N PHE A 12 15.64 16.09 0.72
CA PHE A 12 16.10 14.99 1.57
C PHE A 12 15.45 14.97 2.96
N PHE A 13 15.25 16.14 3.57
CA PHE A 13 14.62 16.27 4.88
C PHE A 13 13.10 16.00 4.89
N LEU A 14 12.47 15.95 3.71
CA LEU A 14 11.02 15.73 3.56
C LEU A 14 10.65 14.26 3.32
N TRP A 15 11.62 13.39 3.03
CA TRP A 15 11.35 11.98 2.77
C TRP A 15 11.24 11.16 4.05
N LYS A 16 10.32 10.19 4.05
CA LYS A 16 10.23 9.19 5.12
C LYS A 16 11.54 8.37 5.16
N ASN A 17 12.03 8.11 6.37
CA ASN A 17 13.08 7.13 6.57
C ASN A 17 12.52 5.69 6.58
N VAL A 18 13.40 4.69 6.62
CA VAL A 18 13.00 3.27 6.58
C VAL A 18 12.02 2.90 7.71
N PRO A 19 12.27 3.25 9.00
CA PRO A 19 11.30 3.00 10.07
C PRO A 19 9.93 3.65 9.83
N GLN A 20 9.90 4.90 9.38
CA GLN A 20 8.64 5.62 9.09
C GLN A 20 7.89 5.01 7.91
N GLY A 21 8.59 4.51 6.89
CA GLY A 21 8.00 3.81 5.76
C GLY A 21 7.41 2.45 6.15
N ALA A 22 8.07 1.72 7.03
CA ALA A 22 7.62 0.40 7.50
C ALA A 22 6.55 0.45 8.59
N ALA A 23 6.38 1.60 9.26
CA ALA A 23 5.58 1.74 10.48
C ALA A 23 4.15 1.17 10.36
N THR A 24 3.42 1.51 9.30
CA THR A 24 2.03 1.05 9.13
C THR A 24 1.96 -0.47 8.97
N THR A 25 2.85 -1.06 8.18
CA THR A 25 2.91 -2.51 7.98
C THR A 25 3.24 -3.24 9.27
N CYS A 26 4.27 -2.78 10.01
CA CYS A 26 4.63 -3.36 11.30
C CYS A 26 3.50 -3.21 12.33
N TYR A 27 2.82 -2.06 12.37
CA TYR A 27 1.68 -1.84 13.27
C TYR A 27 0.53 -2.81 12.97
N VAL A 28 0.12 -2.94 11.70
CA VAL A 28 -0.98 -3.83 11.30
C VAL A 28 -0.65 -5.30 11.54
N ALA A 29 0.60 -5.70 11.29
CA ALA A 29 1.01 -7.10 11.44
C ALA A 29 1.22 -7.53 12.89
N LEU A 30 1.67 -6.64 13.79
CA LEU A 30 2.21 -7.02 15.09
C LEU A 30 1.44 -6.47 16.30
N HIS A 31 0.65 -5.39 16.14
CA HIS A 31 0.06 -4.72 17.29
C HIS A 31 -1.10 -5.54 17.89
N PRO A 32 -1.09 -5.89 19.19
CA PRO A 32 -2.10 -6.78 19.80
C PRO A 32 -3.55 -6.34 19.62
N ARG A 33 -3.80 -5.01 19.60
CA ARG A 33 -5.13 -4.43 19.32
C ARG A 33 -5.72 -4.81 17.96
N LEU A 34 -4.91 -5.26 17.01
CA LEU A 34 -5.36 -5.65 15.68
C LEU A 34 -5.47 -7.16 15.50
N ASN A 35 -5.29 -7.94 16.58
CA ASN A 35 -5.47 -9.37 16.53
C ASN A 35 -6.90 -9.73 16.07
N GLY A 36 -7.01 -10.50 14.98
CA GLY A 36 -8.28 -10.89 14.37
C GLY A 36 -8.98 -9.81 13.53
N VAL A 37 -8.42 -8.61 13.39
CA VAL A 37 -9.00 -7.56 12.55
C VAL A 37 -8.71 -7.83 11.07
N THR A 38 -9.75 -7.89 10.24
CA THR A 38 -9.64 -8.12 8.79
C THR A 38 -10.52 -7.14 8.00
N GLY A 39 -10.25 -6.98 6.69
CA GLY A 39 -11.07 -6.16 5.79
C GLY A 39 -10.94 -4.64 5.97
N LYS A 40 -9.94 -4.18 6.73
CA LYS A 40 -9.69 -2.76 7.00
C LYS A 40 -8.50 -2.24 6.19
N TYR A 41 -8.52 -0.94 5.89
CA TYR A 41 -7.43 -0.24 5.23
C TYR A 41 -6.76 0.72 6.21
N PHE A 42 -5.43 0.69 6.27
CA PHE A 42 -4.66 1.55 7.17
C PHE A 42 -3.67 2.42 6.40
N ALA A 43 -3.54 3.68 6.80
CA ALA A 43 -2.50 4.60 6.35
C ALA A 43 -1.99 5.41 7.54
N ASP A 44 -0.66 5.60 7.61
CA ASP A 44 0.02 6.26 8.73
C ASP A 44 -0.43 5.71 10.11
N CYS A 45 -0.52 4.38 10.22
CA CYS A 45 -0.98 3.63 11.39
C CYS A 45 -2.44 3.86 11.84
N ASN A 46 -3.28 4.50 11.01
CA ASN A 46 -4.69 4.77 11.32
C ASN A 46 -5.62 4.05 10.34
N GLU A 47 -6.79 3.60 10.82
CA GLU A 47 -7.84 3.07 9.92
C GLU A 47 -8.38 4.23 9.08
N MET A 48 -8.41 4.05 7.76
CA MET A 48 -8.76 5.10 6.82
C MET A 48 -9.74 4.56 5.78
N LYS A 49 -10.58 5.45 5.24
CA LYS A 49 -11.48 5.10 4.14
C LYS A 49 -10.67 5.06 2.82
N PRO A 50 -10.62 3.92 2.11
CA PRO A 50 -9.92 3.85 0.84
C PRO A 50 -10.74 4.51 -0.28
N SER A 51 -10.13 4.63 -1.46
CA SER A 51 -10.75 5.24 -2.65
C SER A 51 -12.09 4.59 -3.02
N SER A 52 -12.89 5.25 -3.86
CA SER A 52 -14.14 4.67 -4.38
C SER A 52 -13.89 3.39 -5.17
N TYR A 53 -12.85 3.35 -5.99
CA TYR A 53 -12.46 2.16 -6.77
C TYR A 53 -12.08 0.99 -5.88
N ALA A 54 -11.31 1.22 -4.82
CA ALA A 54 -10.90 0.18 -3.87
C ALA A 54 -12.07 -0.42 -3.08
N ARG A 55 -13.24 0.23 -3.11
CA ARG A 55 -14.48 -0.23 -2.46
C ARG A 55 -15.51 -0.77 -3.44
N ASN A 56 -15.17 -0.87 -4.73
CA ASN A 56 -16.06 -1.39 -5.75
C ASN A 56 -15.89 -2.91 -5.85
N GLU A 57 -16.86 -3.65 -5.30
CA GLU A 57 -16.84 -5.12 -5.29
C GLU A 57 -16.92 -5.74 -6.69
N SER A 58 -17.64 -5.10 -7.62
CA SER A 58 -17.73 -5.57 -9.01
C SER A 58 -16.37 -5.49 -9.68
N LEU A 59 -15.67 -4.37 -9.51
CA LEU A 59 -14.34 -4.16 -10.07
C LEU A 59 -13.31 -5.10 -9.42
N ALA A 60 -13.43 -5.36 -8.11
CA ALA A 60 -12.57 -6.32 -7.42
C ALA A 60 -12.73 -7.74 -7.99
N ARG A 61 -13.98 -8.16 -8.27
CA ARG A 61 -14.26 -9.47 -8.90
C ARG A 61 -13.69 -9.56 -10.31
N GLU A 62 -13.93 -8.54 -11.13
CA GLU A 62 -13.41 -8.49 -12.50
C GLU A 62 -11.88 -8.57 -12.52
N LEU A 63 -11.21 -7.80 -11.66
CA LEU A 63 -9.76 -7.82 -11.52
C LEU A 63 -9.25 -9.20 -11.12
N TRP A 64 -9.91 -9.85 -10.15
CA TRP A 64 -9.53 -11.20 -9.71
C TRP A 64 -9.62 -12.23 -10.84
N GLU A 65 -10.72 -12.23 -11.60
CA GLU A 65 -10.92 -13.12 -12.75
C GLU A 65 -9.88 -12.87 -13.84
N PHE A 66 -9.63 -11.59 -14.17
CA PHE A 66 -8.63 -11.19 -15.14
C PHE A 66 -7.22 -11.66 -14.74
N SER A 67 -6.80 -11.42 -13.49
CA SER A 67 -5.49 -11.82 -12.98
C SER A 67 -5.29 -13.33 -13.01
N ASN A 68 -6.30 -14.11 -12.59
CA ASN A 68 -6.22 -15.58 -12.64
C ASN A 68 -6.13 -16.09 -14.09
N LYS A 69 -6.91 -15.53 -15.01
CA LYS A 69 -6.81 -15.86 -16.45
C LYS A 69 -5.41 -15.57 -16.99
N LEU A 70 -4.82 -14.44 -16.61
CA LEU A 70 -3.47 -14.06 -17.02
C LEU A 70 -2.43 -15.06 -16.50
N ILE A 71 -2.46 -15.40 -15.21
CA ILE A 71 -1.53 -16.36 -14.60
C ILE A 71 -1.66 -17.73 -15.30
N ASN A 72 -2.89 -18.22 -15.46
CA ASN A 72 -3.15 -19.51 -16.09
C ASN A 72 -2.74 -19.58 -17.57
N SER A 73 -2.69 -18.43 -18.26
CA SER A 73 -2.24 -18.36 -19.65
C SER A 73 -0.71 -18.47 -19.81
N VAL A 74 0.04 -18.21 -18.75
CA VAL A 74 1.52 -18.21 -18.74
C VAL A 74 2.08 -19.41 -17.98
N SER A 75 1.32 -19.99 -17.04
CA SER A 75 1.70 -21.23 -16.40
C SER A 75 1.79 -22.36 -17.42
N VAL A 76 3.00 -22.87 -17.63
CA VAL A 76 3.24 -24.16 -18.31
C VAL A 76 2.74 -25.27 -17.38
N PRO A 77 2.04 -26.31 -17.89
CA PRO A 77 1.56 -27.42 -17.07
C PRO A 77 2.67 -28.13 -16.29
#